data_AF-A0A925HJM1-F1
#
_entry.id   AF-A0A925HJM1-F1
#
_cell.length_a   1.000
_cell.length_b   1.000
_cell.length_c   1.000
_cell.angle_alpha   90.00
_cell.angle_beta   90.00
_cell.angle_gamma   90.00
#
_symmetry.space_group_name_H-M   'P 1'
#
loop_
_entity.id
_entity.type
_entity.pdbx_description
1 polymer ?
#
loop_
_entity_poly.entity_id
_entity_poly.type
_entity_poly.pdbx_seq_one_letter_code
_entity_poly.pdbx_strand_id
1 'polypeptide(L)'
;MAPLEPSAPQRRAWRLAYLLTGLNSEAASRLAMQTARPGGGGGGGADLARLDRQVVLAARLWSRSGKAIRGAAADQSHEPLRSGDSPAASLLRAVLALPRQALEVWVLTRLDELGELHVARAMDCSKTAAKAHLRRAEAVLSESKVQTPGALAELRAALDSVDPAPWITAAAERRRKVRRRKAAMGALAVVALGLAGAALAGQFL
;
A
#
# COMPACT_ATOMS: atom_id res chain seq x y z
N MET A 1 20.75 -6.34 -14.67
CA MET A 1 19.94 -7.09 -13.68
C MET A 1 18.49 -6.95 -14.08
N ALA A 2 17.77 -8.05 -14.30
CA ALA A 2 16.34 -7.99 -14.57
C ALA A 2 15.59 -7.40 -13.35
N PRO A 3 14.55 -6.58 -13.54
CA PRO A 3 13.69 -6.13 -12.45
C PRO A 3 13.06 -7.35 -11.77
N LEU A 4 13.02 -7.35 -10.45
CA LEU A 4 12.34 -8.40 -9.69
C LEU A 4 10.84 -8.21 -9.86
N GLU A 5 10.18 -9.16 -10.52
CA GLU A 5 8.73 -9.21 -10.62
C GLU A 5 8.09 -9.23 -9.22
N PRO A 6 7.14 -8.32 -8.92
CA PRO A 6 6.49 -8.31 -7.63
C PRO A 6 5.66 -9.57 -7.43
N SER A 7 5.69 -10.16 -6.24
CA SER A 7 4.87 -11.33 -5.94
C SER A 7 3.37 -10.98 -5.92
N ALA A 8 2.48 -11.95 -6.12
CA ALA A 8 1.04 -11.70 -6.08
C ALA A 8 0.55 -11.00 -4.80
N PRO A 9 1.02 -11.36 -3.58
CA PRO A 9 0.73 -10.60 -2.36
C PRO A 9 1.20 -9.15 -2.38
N GLN A 10 2.36 -8.87 -2.99
CA GLN A 10 2.88 -7.50 -3.11
C GLN A 10 2.03 -6.67 -4.07
N ARG A 11 1.61 -7.24 -5.19
CA ARG A 11 0.69 -6.58 -6.13
C ARG A 11 -0.64 -6.25 -5.44
N ARG A 12 -1.23 -7.19 -4.71
CA ARG A 12 -2.46 -6.94 -3.93
C ARG A 12 -2.27 -5.86 -2.87
N ALA A 13 -1.22 -5.95 -2.06
CA ALA A 13 -0.92 -4.95 -1.03
C ALA A 13 -0.73 -3.55 -1.63
N TRP A 14 -0.08 -3.46 -2.80
CA TRP A 14 0.06 -2.21 -3.54
C TRP A 14 -1.28 -1.69 -4.04
N ARG A 15 -2.12 -2.53 -4.67
CA ARG A 15 -3.46 -2.16 -5.15
C ARG A 15 -4.36 -1.66 -4.02
N LEU A 16 -4.35 -2.37 -2.88
CA LEU A 16 -5.05 -1.95 -1.66
C LEU A 16 -4.55 -0.58 -1.20
N ALA A 17 -3.23 -0.38 -1.12
CA ALA A 17 -2.66 0.92 -0.75
C ALA A 17 -3.00 2.03 -1.76
N TYR A 18 -3.06 1.72 -3.05
CA TYR A 18 -3.39 2.64 -4.12
C TYR A 18 -4.83 3.16 -4.00
N LEU A 19 -5.80 2.27 -3.81
CA LEU A 19 -7.19 2.66 -3.57
C LEU A 19 -7.34 3.42 -2.25
N LEU A 20 -6.72 2.92 -1.18
CA LEU A 20 -6.76 3.54 0.14
C LEU A 20 -5.98 4.86 0.23
N THR A 21 -5.24 5.26 -0.80
CA THR A 21 -4.58 6.58 -0.85
C THR A 21 -5.21 7.52 -1.87
N GLY A 22 -6.35 7.13 -2.46
CA GLY A 22 -7.06 7.95 -3.45
C GLY A 22 -6.35 7.96 -4.80
N LEU A 23 -5.84 6.81 -5.23
CA LEU A 23 -5.10 6.64 -6.50
C LEU A 23 -3.77 7.41 -6.52
N ASN A 24 -3.03 7.42 -5.42
CA ASN A 24 -1.70 8.05 -5.33
C ASN A 24 -0.62 6.96 -5.41
N SER A 25 -0.02 6.77 -6.59
CA SER A 25 0.97 5.69 -6.82
C SER A 25 2.19 5.82 -5.91
N GLU A 26 2.66 7.05 -5.64
CA GLU A 26 3.82 7.30 -4.78
C GLU A 26 3.54 6.95 -3.31
N ALA A 27 2.35 7.30 -2.81
CA ALA A 27 1.91 6.96 -1.46
C ALA A 27 1.70 5.45 -1.34
N ALA A 28 1.00 4.84 -2.31
CA ALA A 28 0.78 3.40 -2.39
C ALA A 28 2.10 2.62 -2.31
N SER A 29 3.09 3.04 -3.09
CA SER A 29 4.41 2.42 -3.14
C SER A 29 5.18 2.58 -1.85
N ARG A 30 5.11 3.76 -1.22
CA ARG A 30 5.70 4.00 0.11
C ARG A 30 5.08 3.09 1.16
N LEU A 31 3.76 2.94 1.17
CA LEU A 31 3.03 2.08 2.09
C LEU A 31 3.35 0.59 1.84
N ALA A 32 3.20 0.11 0.61
CA ALA A 32 3.46 -1.29 0.24
C ALA A 32 4.90 -1.72 0.57
N MET A 33 5.86 -0.81 0.42
CA MET A 33 7.23 -1.06 0.86
C MET A 33 7.38 -1.16 2.38
N GLN A 34 6.75 -0.26 3.14
CA GLN A 34 6.85 -0.27 4.60
C GLN A 34 6.34 -1.59 5.18
N THR A 35 5.34 -2.18 4.53
CA THR A 35 4.74 -3.45 4.92
C THR A 35 5.49 -4.67 4.35
N ALA A 36 6.11 -4.54 3.17
CA ALA A 36 7.04 -5.53 2.63
C ALA A 36 8.38 -5.52 3.39
N ARG A 37 8.42 -6.19 4.55
CA ARG A 37 9.68 -6.47 5.26
C ARG A 37 10.47 -7.56 4.50
N PRO A 38 11.75 -7.32 4.15
CA PRO A 38 12.61 -8.35 3.60
C PRO A 38 12.94 -9.37 4.71
N GLY A 39 12.47 -10.61 4.57
CA GLY A 39 12.79 -11.72 5.48
C GLY A 39 11.61 -12.55 5.99
N GLY A 40 10.36 -12.16 5.71
CA GLY A 40 9.17 -12.91 6.15
C GLY A 40 8.66 -13.96 5.15
N GLY A 41 9.54 -14.57 4.36
CA GLY A 41 9.15 -15.58 3.37
C GLY A 41 8.96 -16.93 4.04
N GLY A 42 7.75 -17.22 4.56
CA GLY A 42 7.48 -18.58 5.05
C GLY A 42 6.17 -18.89 5.78
N GLY A 43 5.31 -17.94 6.12
CA GLY A 43 4.04 -18.27 6.80
C GLY A 43 2.84 -18.23 5.86
N GLY A 44 1.91 -19.16 6.04
CA GLY A 44 0.67 -19.30 5.24
C GLY A 44 -0.31 -18.12 5.35
N GLY A 45 -1.61 -18.37 5.17
CA GLY A 45 -2.64 -17.32 5.10
C GLY A 45 -2.69 -16.30 6.26
N ALA A 46 -2.14 -16.63 7.45
CA ALA A 46 -1.99 -15.70 8.57
C ALA A 46 -1.07 -14.51 8.25
N ASP A 47 -0.04 -14.72 7.42
CA ASP A 47 0.88 -13.65 7.00
C ASP A 47 0.23 -12.68 6.03
N LEU A 48 -0.74 -13.15 5.23
CA LEU A 48 -1.47 -12.30 4.29
C LEU A 48 -2.40 -11.32 5.01
N ALA A 49 -3.19 -11.78 5.98
CA ALA A 49 -4.06 -10.89 6.77
C ALA A 49 -3.24 -9.85 7.55
N ARG A 50 -2.05 -10.24 8.02
CA ARG A 50 -1.12 -9.31 8.69
C ARG A 50 -0.58 -8.26 7.73
N LEU A 51 -0.22 -8.63 6.50
CA LEU A 51 0.22 -7.70 5.47
C LEU A 51 -0.88 -6.68 5.15
N ASP A 52 -2.10 -7.15 4.90
CA ASP A 52 -3.25 -6.29 4.60
C ASP A 52 -3.57 -5.37 5.79
N ARG A 53 -3.48 -5.87 7.05
CA ARG A 53 -3.60 -5.05 8.26
C ARG A 53 -2.60 -3.91 8.31
N GLN A 54 -1.33 -4.19 8.01
CA GLN A 54 -0.31 -3.14 8.01
C GLN A 54 -0.60 -2.08 6.95
N VAL A 55 -1.09 -2.47 5.77
CA VAL A 55 -1.48 -1.53 4.71
C VAL A 55 -2.65 -0.67 5.17
N VAL A 56 -3.71 -1.27 5.72
CA VAL A 56 -4.88 -0.55 6.25
C VAL A 56 -4.47 0.45 7.33
N LEU A 57 -3.71 0.02 8.34
CA LEU A 57 -3.25 0.89 9.42
C LEU A 57 -2.38 2.05 8.92
N ALA A 58 -1.42 1.75 8.04
CA ALA A 58 -0.54 2.77 7.50
C ALA A 58 -1.30 3.77 6.61
N ALA A 59 -2.31 3.31 5.87
CA ALA A 59 -3.17 4.17 5.07
C ALA A 59 -4.11 5.04 5.95
N ARG A 60 -4.61 4.52 7.08
CA ARG A 60 -5.35 5.33 8.08
C ARG A 60 -4.47 6.44 8.67
N LEU A 61 -3.23 6.13 9.02
CA LEU A 61 -2.26 7.12 9.52
C LEU A 61 -1.93 8.17 8.45
N TRP A 62 -1.78 7.75 7.20
CA TRP A 62 -1.59 8.65 6.06
C TRP A 62 -2.73 9.66 5.95
N SER A 63 -3.98 9.19 6.02
CA SER A 63 -5.18 10.05 5.98
C SER A 63 -5.21 11.06 7.12
N ARG A 64 -4.87 10.65 8.35
CA ARG A 64 -4.83 11.54 9.52
C ARG A 64 -3.76 12.63 9.43
N SER A 65 -2.68 12.37 8.71
CA SER A 65 -1.57 13.32 8.55
C SER A 65 -1.88 14.52 7.63
N GLY A 66 -3.07 14.58 7.02
CA GLY A 66 -3.45 15.63 6.07
C GLY A 66 -2.72 15.57 4.72
N LYS A 67 -1.73 14.68 4.57
CA LYS A 67 -0.96 14.49 3.33
C LYS A 67 -1.78 13.94 2.17
N ALA A 68 -2.94 13.35 2.45
CA ALA A 68 -3.83 12.76 1.45
C ALA A 68 -4.40 13.79 0.46
N ILE A 69 -4.60 15.05 0.88
CA ILE A 69 -5.37 16.02 0.08
C ILE A 69 -4.49 16.77 -0.93
N ARG A 70 -3.19 16.97 -0.65
CA ARG A 70 -2.31 17.79 -1.52
C ARG A 70 -1.69 17.04 -2.70
N GLY A 71 -1.67 15.70 -2.68
CA GLY A 71 -0.97 14.90 -3.69
C GLY A 71 -1.84 14.33 -4.82
N ALA A 72 -3.17 14.32 -4.68
CA ALA A 72 -4.07 13.63 -5.61
C ALA A 72 -4.15 14.29 -7.01
N ALA A 73 -3.80 15.58 -7.11
CA ALA A 73 -3.74 16.33 -8.36
C ALA A 73 -2.47 16.05 -9.19
N ALA A 74 -1.43 15.46 -8.59
CA ALA A 74 -0.10 15.37 -9.21
C ALA A 74 0.15 14.09 -10.01
N ASP A 75 -0.68 13.06 -9.85
CA ASP A 75 -0.50 11.77 -10.54
C ASP A 75 -1.49 11.65 -11.71
N GLN A 76 -1.14 12.28 -12.84
CA GLN A 76 -1.90 12.19 -14.10
C GLN A 76 -1.63 10.86 -14.85
N SER A 77 -0.66 10.08 -14.38
CA SER A 77 -0.12 8.88 -15.05
C SER A 77 -1.12 7.73 -15.20
N HIS A 78 -2.25 7.76 -14.50
CA HIS A 78 -3.31 6.74 -14.56
C HIS A 78 -4.64 7.31 -15.06
N GLU A 79 -4.55 8.14 -16.09
CA GLU A 79 -5.66 8.73 -16.84
C GLU A 79 -6.79 7.74 -17.23
N PRO A 80 -6.54 6.45 -17.61
CA PRO A 80 -7.60 5.57 -18.11
C PRO A 80 -8.75 5.33 -17.12
N LEU A 81 -8.46 5.36 -15.82
CA LEU A 81 -9.45 5.18 -14.76
C LEU A 81 -10.19 6.47 -14.40
N ARG A 82 -9.69 7.64 -14.81
CA ARG A 82 -10.22 8.96 -14.45
C ARG A 82 -11.02 9.62 -15.56
N SER A 83 -10.65 9.42 -16.83
CA SER A 83 -11.14 10.22 -17.96
C SER A 83 -12.29 9.61 -18.76
N GLY A 84 -12.81 8.43 -18.37
CA GLY A 84 -13.88 7.75 -19.11
C GLY A 84 -15.25 7.78 -18.43
N ASP A 85 -16.30 7.69 -19.26
CA ASP A 85 -17.67 7.32 -18.87
C ASP A 85 -17.84 5.79 -18.75
N SER A 86 -16.74 5.05 -18.58
CA SER A 86 -16.81 3.59 -18.43
C SER A 86 -17.52 3.20 -17.12
N PRO A 87 -18.18 2.03 -17.10
CA PRO A 87 -18.75 1.47 -15.87
C PRO A 87 -17.71 1.36 -14.74
N ALA A 88 -16.48 0.92 -15.06
CA ALA A 88 -15.37 0.87 -14.10
C ALA A 88 -15.00 2.23 -13.50
N ALA A 89 -14.92 3.29 -14.31
CA ALA A 89 -14.59 4.62 -13.83
C ALA A 89 -15.69 5.17 -12.92
N SER A 90 -16.96 4.94 -13.28
CA SER A 90 -18.11 5.31 -12.45
C SER A 90 -18.12 4.57 -11.12
N LEU A 91 -17.86 3.25 -11.13
CA LEU A 91 -17.73 2.46 -9.90
C LEU A 91 -16.56 2.95 -9.04
N LEU A 92 -15.41 3.23 -9.64
CA LEU A 92 -14.25 3.72 -8.91
C LEU A 92 -14.54 5.05 -8.23
N ARG A 93 -15.18 6.00 -8.92
CA ARG A 93 -15.61 7.28 -8.32
C ARG A 93 -16.54 7.06 -7.13
N ALA A 94 -17.55 6.20 -7.29
CA ALA A 94 -18.50 5.88 -6.23
C ALA A 94 -17.82 5.21 -5.02
N VAL A 95 -16.91 4.27 -5.26
CA VAL A 95 -16.14 3.58 -4.21
C VAL A 95 -15.22 4.54 -3.47
N LEU A 96 -14.51 5.43 -4.17
CA LEU A 96 -13.62 6.41 -3.53
C LEU A 96 -14.38 7.47 -2.70
N ALA A 97 -15.68 7.66 -2.96
CA ALA A 97 -16.54 8.52 -2.15
C ALA A 97 -17.03 7.86 -0.84
N LEU A 98 -16.81 6.55 -0.66
CA LEU A 98 -17.22 5.84 0.54
C LEU A 98 -16.50 6.35 1.80
N PRO A 99 -17.16 6.32 2.97
CA PRO A 99 -16.48 6.51 4.25
C PRO A 99 -15.30 5.54 4.39
N ARG A 100 -14.23 5.99 5.04
CA ARG A 100 -12.95 5.28 5.09
C ARG A 100 -13.06 3.78 5.40
N GLN A 101 -13.74 3.42 6.49
CA GLN A 101 -13.89 2.01 6.91
C GLN A 101 -14.79 1.20 5.96
N ALA A 102 -15.76 1.85 5.31
CA ALA A 102 -16.63 1.24 4.30
C ALA A 102 -15.84 0.97 3.01
N LEU A 103 -14.95 1.88 2.60
CA LEU A 103 -14.01 1.66 1.50
C LEU A 103 -13.07 0.48 1.80
N GLU A 104 -12.46 0.46 2.99
CA GLU A 104 -11.53 -0.60 3.40
C GLU A 104 -12.16 -2.00 3.31
N VAL A 105 -13.34 -2.19 3.89
CA VAL A 105 -14.03 -3.49 3.86
C VAL A 105 -14.51 -3.84 2.45
N TRP A 106 -15.00 -2.86 1.67
CA TRP A 106 -15.50 -3.10 0.34
C TRP A 106 -14.38 -3.59 -0.59
N VAL A 107 -13.20 -2.96 -0.53
CA VAL A 107 -12.04 -3.40 -1.33
C VAL A 107 -11.64 -4.83 -0.95
N LEU A 108 -11.46 -5.10 0.34
CA LEU A 108 -11.02 -6.43 0.79
C LEU A 108 -12.02 -7.54 0.46
N THR A 109 -13.33 -7.27 0.59
CA THR A 109 -14.37 -8.30 0.36
C THR A 109 -14.81 -8.41 -1.09
N ARG A 110 -15.05 -7.29 -1.78
CA ARG A 110 -15.63 -7.30 -3.14
C ARG A 110 -14.55 -7.29 -4.22
N LEU A 111 -13.51 -6.47 -4.07
CA LEU A 111 -12.45 -6.41 -5.06
C LEU A 111 -11.44 -7.55 -4.92
N ASP A 112 -11.01 -7.86 -3.69
CA ASP A 112 -10.01 -8.90 -3.41
C ASP A 112 -10.61 -10.28 -3.06
N GLU A 113 -11.94 -10.38 -2.93
CA GLU A 113 -12.68 -11.64 -2.64
C GLU A 113 -12.22 -12.36 -1.35
N LEU A 114 -11.83 -11.59 -0.33
CA LEU A 114 -11.33 -12.16 0.92
C LEU A 114 -12.46 -12.54 1.87
N GLY A 115 -12.30 -13.68 2.56
CA GLY A 115 -13.26 -14.18 3.53
C GLY A 115 -13.36 -13.32 4.80
N GLU A 116 -14.52 -13.35 5.45
CA GLU A 116 -14.87 -12.45 6.59
C GLU A 116 -13.84 -12.46 7.72
N LEU A 117 -13.27 -13.63 8.05
CA LEU A 117 -12.28 -13.75 9.12
C LEU A 117 -10.97 -13.02 8.76
N HIS A 118 -10.55 -13.09 7.49
CA HIS A 118 -9.39 -12.37 6.99
C HIS A 118 -9.62 -10.87 7.05
N VAL A 119 -10.77 -10.41 6.56
CA VAL A 119 -11.13 -8.99 6.53
C VAL A 119 -11.21 -8.40 7.93
N ALA A 120 -11.85 -9.09 8.88
CA ALA A 120 -11.90 -8.68 10.28
C ALA A 120 -10.49 -8.51 10.90
N ARG A 121 -9.58 -9.46 10.63
CA ARG A 121 -8.17 -9.38 11.07
C ARG A 121 -7.41 -8.25 10.39
N ALA A 122 -7.61 -8.04 9.10
CA ALA A 122 -6.99 -6.96 8.33
C ALA A 122 -7.44 -5.59 8.85
N MET A 123 -8.72 -5.42 9.18
CA MET A 123 -9.26 -4.15 9.65
C MET A 123 -9.06 -3.87 11.14
N ASP A 124 -8.59 -4.87 11.89
CA ASP A 124 -8.46 -4.86 13.35
C ASP A 124 -9.81 -4.65 14.06
N CYS A 125 -10.84 -5.39 13.62
CA CYS A 125 -12.20 -5.31 14.16
C CYS A 125 -12.88 -6.67 14.26
N SER A 126 -14.10 -6.73 14.83
CA SER A 126 -14.91 -7.95 14.85
C SER A 126 -15.53 -8.25 13.48
N LYS A 127 -15.93 -9.51 13.25
CA LYS A 127 -16.69 -9.90 12.04
C LYS A 127 -17.99 -9.09 11.91
N THR A 128 -18.70 -8.88 13.01
CA THR A 128 -19.95 -8.11 13.05
C THR A 128 -19.72 -6.66 12.63
N ALA A 129 -18.65 -6.03 13.11
CA ALA A 129 -18.29 -4.67 12.71
C ALA A 129 -17.93 -4.58 11.23
N ALA A 130 -17.13 -5.52 10.71
CA ALA A 130 -16.82 -5.60 9.28
C ALA A 130 -18.09 -5.71 8.43
N LYS A 131 -19.02 -6.60 8.80
CA LYS A 131 -20.32 -6.74 8.12
C LYS A 131 -21.14 -5.45 8.13
N ALA A 132 -21.16 -4.74 9.26
CA ALA A 132 -21.87 -3.48 9.37
C ALA A 132 -21.28 -2.41 8.43
N HIS A 133 -19.94 -2.31 8.34
CA HIS A 133 -19.27 -1.42 7.40
C HIS A 133 -19.55 -1.82 5.94
N LEU A 134 -19.59 -3.12 5.63
CA LEU A 134 -19.85 -3.59 4.28
C LEU A 134 -21.28 -3.27 3.83
N ARG A 135 -22.28 -3.53 4.70
CA ARG A 135 -23.68 -3.13 4.42
C ARG A 135 -23.81 -1.63 4.18
N ARG A 136 -23.07 -0.82 4.94
CA ARG A 136 -23.04 0.64 4.73
C ARG A 136 -22.42 1.00 3.37
N ALA A 137 -21.34 0.33 2.97
CA ALA A 137 -20.74 0.52 1.65
C ALA A 137 -21.75 0.18 0.54
N GLU A 138 -22.42 -0.95 0.66
CA GLU A 138 -23.40 -1.44 -0.32
C GLU A 138 -24.63 -0.53 -0.43
N ALA A 139 -25.12 0.01 0.69
CA ALA A 139 -26.21 0.98 0.68
C ALA A 139 -25.82 2.23 -0.15
N VAL A 140 -24.66 2.84 0.14
CA VAL A 140 -24.19 4.03 -0.59
C VAL A 140 -23.96 3.74 -2.08
N LEU A 141 -23.41 2.56 -2.41
CA LEU A 141 -23.21 2.19 -3.82
C LEU A 141 -24.52 1.90 -4.55
N SER A 142 -25.52 1.33 -3.87
CA SER A 142 -26.83 1.08 -4.47
C SER A 142 -27.55 2.37 -4.86
N GLU A 143 -27.37 3.44 -4.07
CA GLU A 143 -27.90 4.77 -4.36
C GLU A 143 -27.23 5.43 -5.57
N SER A 144 -25.97 5.06 -5.88
CA SER A 144 -25.20 5.63 -7.00
C SER A 144 -25.66 5.15 -8.39
N LYS A 145 -26.60 4.20 -8.48
CA LYS A 145 -27.12 3.60 -9.73
C LYS A 145 -26.06 2.94 -10.63
N VAL A 146 -24.84 2.72 -10.14
CA VAL A 146 -23.78 2.04 -10.89
C VAL A 146 -24.08 0.53 -10.96
N GLN A 147 -24.10 -0.05 -12.17
CA GLN A 147 -24.27 -1.49 -12.34
C GLN A 147 -23.02 -2.25 -11.86
N THR A 148 -23.14 -2.96 -10.74
CA THR A 148 -21.98 -3.52 -10.02
C THR A 148 -21.28 -4.70 -10.70
N PRO A 149 -21.96 -5.73 -11.26
CA PRO A 149 -21.26 -6.96 -11.67
C PRO A 149 -20.25 -6.75 -12.80
N GLY A 150 -20.66 -6.11 -13.90
CA GLY A 150 -19.77 -5.82 -15.03
C GLY A 150 -18.69 -4.79 -14.67
N ALA A 151 -19.09 -3.71 -14.01
CA ALA A 151 -18.16 -2.65 -13.61
C ALA A 151 -17.08 -3.12 -12.64
N LEU A 152 -17.38 -4.08 -11.75
CA LEU A 152 -16.40 -4.64 -10.81
C LEU A 152 -15.34 -5.46 -11.53
N ALA A 153 -15.73 -6.28 -12.50
CA ALA A 153 -14.79 -7.07 -13.29
C ALA A 153 -13.88 -6.17 -14.13
N GLU A 154 -14.45 -5.15 -14.79
CA GLU A 154 -13.67 -4.15 -15.53
C GLU A 154 -12.73 -3.35 -14.61
N LEU A 155 -13.19 -2.95 -13.42
CA LEU A 155 -12.36 -2.24 -12.45
C LEU A 155 -11.20 -3.11 -11.97
N ARG A 156 -11.44 -4.41 -11.71
CA ARG A 156 -10.38 -5.34 -11.32
C ARG A 156 -9.35 -5.48 -12.43
N ALA A 157 -9.78 -5.70 -13.67
CA ALA A 157 -8.88 -5.80 -14.82
C ALA A 157 -8.06 -4.52 -15.02
N ALA A 158 -8.69 -3.35 -14.90
CA ALA A 158 -8.02 -2.07 -15.00
C ALA A 158 -6.97 -1.88 -13.88
N LEU A 159 -7.30 -2.23 -12.63
CA LEU A 159 -6.34 -2.16 -11.53
C LEU A 159 -5.21 -3.19 -11.64
N ASP A 160 -5.46 -4.36 -12.21
CA ASP A 160 -4.44 -5.37 -12.47
C ASP A 160 -3.49 -4.98 -13.61
N SER A 161 -3.96 -4.12 -14.54
CA SER A 161 -3.10 -3.55 -15.58
C SER A 161 -2.17 -2.45 -15.06
N VAL A 162 -2.41 -1.93 -13.85
CA VAL A 162 -1.50 -0.97 -13.21
C VAL A 162 -0.27 -1.70 -12.70
N ASP A 163 0.81 -1.67 -13.47
CA ASP A 163 2.07 -2.35 -13.15
C ASP A 163 2.77 -1.72 -11.93
N PRO A 164 2.80 -2.38 -10.75
CA PRO A 164 3.45 -1.79 -9.58
C PRO A 164 4.99 -1.87 -9.65
N ALA A 165 5.57 -2.60 -10.60
CA ALA A 165 7.00 -2.89 -10.66
C ALA A 165 7.91 -1.65 -10.75
N PRO A 166 7.63 -0.59 -11.53
CA PRO A 166 8.50 0.59 -11.61
C PRO A 166 8.64 1.29 -10.26
N TRP A 167 7.56 1.32 -9.48
CA TRP A 167 7.60 1.95 -8.18
C TRP A 167 8.22 1.06 -7.11
N ILE A 168 7.94 -0.24 -7.13
CA ILE A 168 8.55 -1.20 -6.20
C ILE A 168 10.08 -1.24 -6.41
N THR A 169 10.53 -1.27 -7.66
CA THR A 169 11.96 -1.27 -8.03
C THR A 169 12.65 0.04 -7.63
N ALA A 170 12.12 1.20 -8.04
CA ALA A 170 12.68 2.50 -7.68
C ALA A 170 12.83 2.67 -6.16
N ALA A 171 11.88 2.14 -5.42
CA ALA A 171 11.84 2.29 -3.99
C ALA A 171 12.73 1.26 -3.24
N ALA A 172 12.87 0.05 -3.78
CA ALA A 172 13.93 -0.90 -3.39
C ALA A 172 15.33 -0.32 -3.61
N GLU A 173 15.56 0.37 -4.73
CA GLU A 173 16.83 1.05 -5.00
C GLU A 173 17.11 2.18 -4.00
N ARG A 174 16.11 3.02 -3.71
CA ARG A 174 16.24 4.06 -2.67
C ARG A 174 16.66 3.46 -1.33
N ARG A 175 16.07 2.32 -0.93
CA ARG A 175 16.46 1.59 0.30
C ARG A 175 17.89 1.09 0.24
N ARG A 176 18.32 0.50 -0.89
CA ARG A 176 19.71 0.05 -1.09
C ARG A 176 20.69 1.21 -0.96
N LYS A 177 20.39 2.36 -1.57
CA LYS A 177 21.20 3.60 -1.47
C LYS A 177 21.30 4.09 -0.02
N VAL A 178 20.19 4.15 0.71
CA VAL A 178 20.19 4.56 2.13
C VAL A 178 20.99 3.59 3.01
N ARG A 179 20.83 2.27 2.80
CA ARG A 179 21.61 1.26 3.53
C ARG A 179 23.10 1.38 3.27
N ARG A 180 23.51 1.56 2.01
CA ARG A 180 24.91 1.79 1.62
C ARG A 180 25.48 3.03 2.30
N ARG A 181 24.74 4.15 2.30
CA ARG A 181 25.15 5.39 2.99
C ARG A 181 25.32 5.18 4.50
N LYS A 182 24.39 4.51 5.15
CA LYS A 182 24.49 4.21 6.59
C LYS A 182 25.70 3.31 6.91
N ALA A 183 25.94 2.28 6.09
CA ALA A 183 27.11 1.42 6.24
C ALA A 183 28.42 2.20 6.05
N ALA A 184 28.50 3.07 5.03
CA ALA A 184 29.65 3.92 4.79
C ALA A 184 29.92 4.89 5.95
N MET A 185 28.88 5.56 6.47
CA MET A 185 29.02 6.43 7.65
C MET A 185 29.46 5.65 8.90
N GLY A 186 28.92 4.45 9.11
CA GLY A 186 29.35 3.58 10.20
C GLY A 186 30.82 3.19 10.11
N ALA A 187 31.28 2.82 8.91
CA ALA A 187 32.69 2.51 8.67
C ALA A 187 33.60 3.72 8.94
N LEU A 188 33.21 4.92 8.48
CA LEU A 188 33.94 6.17 8.75
C LEU A 188 34.03 6.46 10.25
N ALA A 189 32.95 6.25 11.01
CA ALA A 189 32.96 6.45 12.46
C ALA A 189 33.91 5.48 13.18
N VAL A 190 33.96 4.21 12.76
CA VAL A 190 34.89 3.21 13.32
C VAL A 190 36.35 3.60 13.04
N VAL A 191 36.65 4.05 11.82
CA VAL A 191 38.00 4.52 11.46
C VAL A 191 38.40 5.75 12.28
N ALA A 192 37.51 6.72 12.42
CA ALA A 192 37.78 7.93 13.22
C ALA A 192 38.05 7.60 14.69
N LEU A 193 37.27 6.68 15.29
CA LEU A 193 37.50 6.21 16.65
C LEU A 193 38.83 5.46 16.80
N GLY A 194 39.20 4.63 15.81
CA GLY A 194 40.50 3.97 15.79
C GLY A 194 41.68 4.93 15.75
N LEU A 195 41.59 5.97 14.92
CA LEU A 195 42.62 7.02 14.82
C LEU A 195 42.72 7.85 16.12
N ALA A 196 41.58 8.20 16.73
CA ALA A 196 41.57 8.90 18.02
C ALA A 196 42.17 8.05 19.14
N GLY A 197 41.86 6.75 19.19
CA GLY A 197 42.46 5.81 20.14
C GLY A 197 43.97 5.68 19.96
N ALA A 198 44.45 5.56 18.72
CA ALA A 198 45.88 5.50 18.42
C ALA A 198 46.62 6.80 18.81
N ALA A 199 46.00 7.97 18.55
CA ALA A 199 46.57 9.27 18.93
C ALA A 199 46.69 9.43 20.46
N LEU A 200 45.69 8.99 21.22
CA LEU A 200 45.75 9.00 22.69
C LEU A 200 46.82 8.04 23.22
N ALA A 201 46.94 6.84 22.66
CA ALA A 201 47.98 5.88 23.07
C ALA A 201 49.41 6.43 22.83
N GLY A 202 49.61 7.19 21.75
CA GLY A 202 50.89 7.82 21.45
C GLY A 202 51.32 8.94 22.40
N GLN A 203 50.41 9.50 23.21
CA GLN A 203 50.74 10.54 24.20
C GLN A 203 51.35 9.98 25.50
N PHE A 204 51.26 8.67 25.71
CA PHE A 204 51.76 7.99 26.92
C PHE A 204 53.07 7.22 26.71
N LEU A 205 53.66 7.30 25.52
CA LEU A 205 54.97 6.76 25.16
C LEU A 205 55.99 7.89 25.09
#